data_AF-B5HEV3-F1
#
_entry.id   AF-B5HEV3-F1
#
_cell.length_a   1.000
_cell.length_b   1.000
_cell.length_c   1.000
_cell.angle_alpha   90.00
_cell.angle_beta   90.00
_cell.angle_gamma   90.00
#
_symmetry.space_group_name_H-M   'P 1'
#
loop_
_entity.id
_entity.type
_entity.pdbx_description
1 polymer ?
#
loop_
_entity_poly.entity_id
_entity_poly.type
_entity_poly.pdbx_seq_one_letter_code
_entity_poly.pdbx_strand_id
1 'polypeptide(L)'
;MAAALDAGTFAGGPDPKLGEVAARWRRWWGGRLAERGLDCFDPHRFEHAAELSAGGTVLRAEEYQGDGLDWYALDVDPEPEHPAAPPGPRHTFTDEGLPSTVRYGGLPADRFWEMEDARVDLGSVDVSTLDTGRLLLISFATVYGNDWFLTPLEVPTGSLTVLDRLLVRDVFGRHHLVGRAGRDDPSWSMFSLHSPDPDHPAASGLLVLPTERGQVGEVLEQVTLSRDELANTLWAVQHRYTDGRGELIDRRDRWARTAAPEPVTAGGPPAYGVQTLVPDNWFPLVPEEVRTAMIRFRLVGLTGPGVDSRPEGLLITPGLWVYEEEVPRDGVIVTRRPVLARWSDGSWHSWVRRQKAPGTGESSSGLAFDTVRPTEPWPS
;
A
#
# COMPACT_ATOMS: atom_id res chain seq x y z
N MET A 1 -14.82 16.83 -14.96
CA MET A 1 -14.01 16.93 -16.20
C MET A 1 -12.61 16.31 -16.07
N ALA A 2 -11.76 16.69 -15.10
CA ALA A 2 -10.47 16.01 -14.88
C ALA A 2 -10.64 14.50 -14.58
N ALA A 3 -11.57 14.18 -13.67
CA ALA A 3 -11.93 12.80 -13.35
C ALA A 3 -12.65 12.06 -14.49
N ALA A 4 -13.33 12.79 -15.39
CA ALA A 4 -13.96 12.22 -16.60
C ALA A 4 -12.93 11.81 -17.68
N LEU A 5 -11.78 12.50 -17.73
CA LEU A 5 -10.65 12.08 -18.57
C LEU A 5 -9.88 10.92 -17.98
N ASP A 6 -9.84 10.84 -16.65
CA ASP A 6 -9.28 9.70 -15.94
C ASP A 6 -10.21 8.48 -16.04
N ALA A 7 -11.53 8.68 -16.08
CA ALA A 7 -12.55 7.67 -16.37
C ALA A 7 -12.68 7.31 -17.87
N GLY A 8 -11.78 7.80 -18.74
CA GLY A 8 -11.63 7.35 -20.13
C GLY A 8 -12.78 7.67 -21.11
N THR A 9 -13.74 8.51 -20.75
CA THR A 9 -15.08 8.50 -21.38
C THR A 9 -15.52 9.82 -22.03
N PHE A 10 -14.63 10.82 -22.12
CA PHE A 10 -14.94 12.05 -22.87
C PHE A 10 -14.83 11.83 -24.39
N ALA A 11 -15.84 11.20 -24.99
CA ALA A 11 -15.99 11.06 -26.43
C ALA A 11 -16.69 12.30 -27.00
N GLY A 12 -16.12 12.87 -28.08
CA GLY A 12 -16.89 13.79 -28.91
C GLY A 12 -18.06 13.03 -29.50
N GLY A 13 -19.29 13.49 -29.28
CA GLY A 13 -20.47 12.90 -29.89
C GLY A 13 -20.42 12.92 -31.44
N PRO A 14 -21.53 12.65 -32.14
CA PRO A 14 -21.53 12.57 -33.60
C PRO A 14 -21.17 13.89 -34.32
N ASP A 15 -21.09 15.02 -33.60
CA ASP A 15 -20.68 16.31 -34.16
C ASP A 15 -19.14 16.42 -34.24
N PRO A 16 -18.57 16.51 -35.46
CA PRO A 16 -17.12 16.60 -35.64
C PRO A 16 -16.50 17.86 -35.01
N LYS A 17 -17.22 18.98 -34.92
CA LYS A 17 -16.71 20.20 -34.26
C LYS A 17 -16.58 20.02 -32.75
N LEU A 18 -17.53 19.30 -32.15
CA LEU A 18 -17.46 18.95 -30.73
C LEU A 18 -16.28 18.01 -30.46
N GLY A 19 -16.03 17.07 -31.36
CA GLY A 19 -14.84 16.20 -31.33
C GLY A 19 -13.53 16.96 -31.37
N GLU A 20 -13.41 17.99 -32.20
CA GLU A 20 -12.21 18.85 -32.27
C GLU A 20 -12.00 19.66 -30.99
N VAL A 21 -13.05 20.28 -30.45
CA VAL A 21 -12.98 21.04 -29.19
C VAL A 21 -12.60 20.11 -28.03
N ALA A 22 -13.21 18.92 -27.97
CA ALA A 22 -12.89 17.88 -27.01
C ALA A 22 -11.42 17.46 -27.09
N ALA A 23 -10.90 17.19 -28.29
CA ALA A 23 -9.51 16.82 -28.51
C ALA A 23 -8.54 17.94 -28.09
N ARG A 24 -8.85 19.20 -28.44
CA ARG A 24 -8.03 20.36 -28.05
C ARG A 24 -7.99 20.55 -26.54
N TRP A 25 -9.15 20.45 -25.89
CA TRP A 25 -9.24 20.55 -24.43
C TRP A 25 -8.49 19.40 -23.74
N ARG A 26 -8.61 18.16 -24.24
CA ARG A 26 -7.84 17.00 -23.76
C ARG A 26 -6.34 17.21 -23.84
N ARG A 27 -5.85 17.75 -24.96
CA ARG A 27 -4.42 18.04 -25.14
C ARG A 27 -3.94 19.11 -24.16
N TRP A 28 -4.70 20.20 -24.00
CA TRP A 28 -4.39 21.25 -23.03
C TRP A 28 -4.42 20.76 -21.59
N TRP A 29 -5.42 19.96 -21.22
CA TRP A 29 -5.53 19.38 -19.88
C TRP A 29 -4.44 18.33 -19.62
N GLY A 30 -4.15 17.49 -20.61
CA GLY A 30 -3.06 16.52 -20.56
C GLY A 30 -1.71 17.20 -20.34
N GLY A 31 -1.47 18.36 -20.96
CA GLY A 31 -0.27 19.17 -20.73
C GLY A 31 -0.20 19.86 -19.35
N ARG A 32 -1.26 19.76 -18.52
CA ARG A 32 -1.26 20.24 -17.13
C ARG A 32 -0.97 19.15 -16.10
N LEU A 33 -1.13 17.89 -16.49
CA LEU A 33 -0.79 16.75 -15.64
C LEU A 33 0.70 16.45 -15.80
N ALA A 34 1.35 15.97 -14.74
CA ALA A 34 2.71 15.44 -14.85
C ALA A 34 2.76 14.33 -15.90
N GLU A 35 3.95 14.10 -16.48
CA GLU A 35 4.17 13.14 -17.56
C GLU A 35 3.42 11.82 -17.30
N ARG A 36 2.55 11.44 -18.24
CA ARG A 36 1.87 10.15 -18.17
C ARG A 36 2.85 9.08 -18.64
N GLY A 37 3.48 8.41 -17.69
CA GLY A 37 4.10 7.12 -17.93
C GLY A 37 3.08 6.06 -18.33
N LEU A 38 3.56 4.85 -18.61
CA LEU A 38 2.70 3.68 -18.73
C LEU A 38 1.97 3.44 -17.39
N ASP A 39 0.77 2.87 -17.46
CA ASP A 39 0.07 2.42 -16.26
C ASP A 39 0.73 1.12 -15.77
N CYS A 40 1.67 1.26 -14.83
CA CYS A 40 2.44 0.16 -14.25
C CYS A 40 1.76 -0.47 -13.02
N PHE A 41 0.45 -0.30 -12.85
CA PHE A 41 -0.29 -0.98 -11.79
C PHE A 41 -0.53 -2.42 -12.17
N ASP A 42 -0.21 -3.36 -11.29
CA ASP A 42 -0.63 -4.74 -11.43
C ASP A 42 -2.06 -4.90 -10.88
N PRO A 43 -3.08 -5.06 -11.74
CA PRO A 43 -4.45 -5.25 -11.28
C PRO A 43 -4.62 -6.56 -10.50
N HIS A 44 -3.73 -7.53 -10.66
CA HIS A 44 -3.83 -8.87 -10.05
C HIS A 44 -3.26 -8.94 -8.63
N ARG A 45 -2.44 -7.97 -8.23
CA ARG A 45 -1.89 -7.82 -6.87
C ARG A 45 -2.30 -6.51 -6.18
N PHE A 46 -2.86 -5.58 -6.94
CA PHE A 46 -3.26 -4.24 -6.52
C PHE A 46 -2.10 -3.38 -6.00
N GLU A 47 -0.95 -3.49 -6.64
CA GLU A 47 0.28 -2.81 -6.25
C GLU A 47 1.08 -2.38 -7.49
N HIS A 48 2.21 -1.74 -7.24
CA HIS A 48 3.21 -1.40 -8.23
C HIS A 48 4.55 -2.05 -7.88
N ALA A 49 5.44 -2.18 -8.86
CA ALA A 49 6.87 -2.29 -8.63
C ALA A 49 7.54 -0.99 -9.09
N ALA A 50 8.69 -0.65 -8.51
CA ALA A 50 9.43 0.55 -8.88
C ALA A 50 10.94 0.31 -8.90
N GLU A 51 11.60 0.84 -9.93
CA GLU A 51 13.06 0.98 -9.96
C GLU A 51 13.43 2.45 -9.80
N LEU A 52 14.47 2.72 -9.03
CA LEU A 52 15.04 4.05 -8.87
C LEU A 52 16.56 3.99 -8.87
N SER A 53 17.20 5.06 -9.32
CA SER A 53 18.67 5.13 -9.40
C SER A 53 19.21 6.14 -8.41
N ALA A 54 20.17 5.72 -7.57
CA ALA A 54 20.86 6.57 -6.62
C ALA A 54 22.37 6.25 -6.61
N GLY A 55 23.22 7.27 -6.78
CA GLY A 55 24.68 7.09 -6.72
C GLY A 55 25.27 6.15 -7.79
N GLY A 56 24.58 5.92 -8.91
CA GLY A 56 24.96 4.95 -9.93
C GLY A 56 24.55 3.51 -9.62
N THR A 57 23.72 3.30 -8.58
CA THR A 57 23.11 2.02 -8.21
C THR A 57 21.63 2.05 -8.58
N VAL A 58 21.09 0.95 -9.12
CA VAL A 58 19.64 0.76 -9.24
C VAL A 58 19.12 0.06 -8.00
N LEU A 59 18.05 0.59 -7.44
CA LEU A 59 17.33 0.07 -6.30
C LEU A 59 15.91 -0.29 -6.75
N ARG A 60 15.41 -1.43 -6.28
CA ARG A 60 14.09 -1.95 -6.64
C ARG A 60 13.20 -2.09 -5.43
N ALA A 61 11.98 -1.59 -5.55
CA ALA A 61 10.86 -1.96 -4.70
C ALA A 61 10.06 -3.03 -5.43
N GLU A 62 10.15 -4.28 -4.95
CA GLU A 62 9.39 -5.40 -5.51
C GLU A 62 7.87 -5.22 -5.31
N GLU A 63 7.49 -4.68 -4.16
CA GLU A 63 6.11 -4.38 -3.80
C GLU A 63 5.98 -2.93 -3.32
N TYR A 64 5.13 -2.16 -4.01
CA TYR A 64 4.75 -0.81 -3.62
C TYR A 64 3.23 -0.67 -3.59
N GLN A 65 2.69 -0.60 -2.38
CA GLN A 65 1.26 -0.52 -2.10
C GLN A 65 0.66 0.89 -2.31
N GLY A 66 1.44 1.84 -2.84
CA GLY A 66 0.95 3.16 -3.26
C GLY A 66 1.14 4.31 -2.27
N ASP A 67 1.59 4.08 -1.04
CA ASP A 67 1.99 5.13 -0.10
C ASP A 67 3.21 4.72 0.71
N GLY A 68 3.97 5.71 1.20
CA GLY A 68 5.07 5.47 2.14
C GLY A 68 6.26 4.69 1.58
N LEU A 69 6.62 4.91 0.30
CA LEU A 69 7.89 4.41 -0.23
C LEU A 69 9.02 5.02 0.60
N ASP A 70 9.84 4.18 1.22
CA ASP A 70 10.98 4.61 2.04
C ASP A 70 12.17 3.65 1.80
N TRP A 71 13.33 3.93 2.41
CA TRP A 71 14.56 3.16 2.20
C TRP A 71 14.39 1.67 2.47
N TYR A 72 13.53 1.29 3.42
CA TYR A 72 13.30 -0.12 3.79
C TYR A 72 12.44 -0.88 2.77
N ALA A 73 11.85 -0.19 1.80
CA ALA A 73 11.07 -0.80 0.73
C ALA A 73 11.91 -1.07 -0.52
N LEU A 74 13.23 -0.84 -0.44
CA LEU A 74 14.15 -0.85 -1.58
C LEU A 74 15.34 -1.73 -1.29
N ASP A 75 15.72 -2.51 -2.28
CA ASP A 75 16.94 -3.32 -2.27
C ASP A 75 17.77 -3.07 -3.53
N VAL A 76 19.05 -3.42 -3.50
CA VAL A 76 19.93 -3.33 -4.68
C VAL A 76 19.47 -4.31 -5.73
N ASP A 77 19.18 -3.80 -6.93
CA ASP A 77 18.76 -4.63 -8.05
C ASP A 77 19.99 -5.19 -8.80
N PRO A 78 20.22 -6.52 -8.77
CA PRO A 78 21.34 -7.13 -9.50
C PRO A 78 21.10 -7.18 -11.02
N GLU A 79 19.85 -7.14 -11.47
CA GLU A 79 19.43 -7.34 -12.85
C GLU A 79 18.41 -6.27 -13.28
N PRO A 80 18.78 -4.98 -13.22
CA PRO A 80 17.83 -3.90 -13.44
C PRO A 80 17.36 -3.86 -14.90
N GLU A 81 16.07 -3.55 -15.11
CA GLU A 81 15.50 -3.39 -16.44
C GLU A 81 16.13 -2.21 -17.20
N HIS A 82 16.52 -1.18 -16.45
CA HIS A 82 17.17 0.02 -16.99
C HIS A 82 18.52 0.26 -16.32
N PRO A 83 19.54 0.73 -17.07
CA PRO A 83 20.82 1.07 -16.47
C PRO A 83 20.67 2.22 -15.47
N ALA A 84 21.49 2.22 -14.43
CA ALA A 84 21.55 3.32 -13.48
C ALA A 84 21.77 4.65 -14.20
N ALA A 85 21.08 5.69 -13.73
CA ALA A 85 21.33 7.05 -14.20
C ALA A 85 22.78 7.45 -13.87
N PRO A 86 23.42 8.32 -14.68
CA PRO A 86 24.75 8.82 -14.38
C PRO A 86 24.80 9.38 -12.95
N PRO A 87 25.79 9.00 -12.14
CA PRO A 87 25.85 9.43 -10.76
C PRO A 87 25.97 10.95 -10.70
N GLY A 88 25.22 11.56 -9.79
CA GLY A 88 25.36 12.98 -9.48
C GLY A 88 26.72 13.31 -8.85
N PRO A 89 26.98 14.59 -8.56
CA PRO A 89 28.19 15.02 -7.88
C PRO A 89 28.40 14.27 -6.57
N ARG A 90 29.60 13.73 -6.36
CA ARG A 90 29.99 13.11 -5.10
C ARG A 90 30.39 14.20 -4.11
N HIS A 91 29.77 14.20 -2.94
CA HIS A 91 30.10 15.10 -1.84
C HIS A 91 30.79 14.31 -0.74
N THR A 92 32.08 14.57 -0.54
CA THR A 92 32.85 14.00 0.58
C THR A 92 32.83 14.99 1.73
N PHE A 93 32.57 14.50 2.93
CA PHE A 93 32.59 15.31 4.14
C PHE A 93 33.21 14.51 5.30
N THR A 94 33.65 15.25 6.31
CA THR A 94 34.10 14.72 7.59
C THR A 94 33.28 15.40 8.65
N ASP A 95 32.67 14.62 9.54
CA ASP A 95 31.90 15.12 10.66
C ASP A 95 32.51 14.63 11.99
N GLU A 96 32.53 15.50 12.99
CA GLU A 96 33.04 15.20 14.33
C GLU A 96 32.01 15.65 15.37
N GLY A 97 31.55 14.71 16.19
CA GLY A 97 30.53 14.96 17.18
C GLY A 97 30.68 14.06 18.40
N LEU A 98 30.04 14.45 19.49
CA LEU A 98 29.94 13.62 20.68
C LEU A 98 28.71 12.70 20.54
N PRO A 99 28.88 11.37 20.64
CA PRO A 99 27.75 10.47 20.64
C PRO A 99 26.90 10.65 21.90
N SER A 100 25.59 10.46 21.77
CA SER A 100 24.69 10.28 22.91
C SER A 100 24.41 8.80 23.14
N THR A 101 24.09 8.39 24.37
CA THR A 101 23.60 7.03 24.60
C THR A 101 22.18 6.92 24.07
N VAL A 102 21.83 5.77 23.48
CA VAL A 102 20.46 5.49 23.08
C VAL A 102 19.57 5.50 24.32
N ARG A 103 18.40 6.14 24.21
CA ARG A 103 17.39 6.22 25.27
C ARG A 103 16.03 5.84 24.69
N TYR A 104 15.24 5.09 25.45
CA TYR A 104 13.89 4.68 25.10
C TYR A 104 13.02 4.61 26.36
N GLY A 105 11.69 4.59 26.18
CA GLY A 105 10.77 4.45 27.30
C GLY A 105 10.91 3.08 27.98
N GLY A 106 10.93 3.05 29.31
CA GLY A 106 11.16 1.83 30.09
C GLY A 106 12.62 1.34 30.11
N LEU A 107 13.58 2.18 29.70
CA LEU A 107 15.00 1.93 29.91
C LEU A 107 15.35 2.19 31.38
N PRO A 108 16.01 1.23 32.06
CA PRO A 108 16.46 1.44 33.43
C PRO A 108 17.42 2.61 33.60
N ALA A 109 17.28 3.32 34.71
CA ALA A 109 18.19 4.40 35.05
C ALA A 109 19.60 3.86 35.35
N ASP A 110 20.62 4.39 34.68
CA ASP A 110 22.01 3.92 34.82
C ASP A 110 22.61 4.17 36.22
N ARG A 111 21.99 5.05 37.02
CA ARG A 111 22.55 5.50 38.31
C ARG A 111 21.44 5.68 39.36
N PHE A 112 21.58 4.89 40.43
CA PHE A 112 20.72 4.79 41.63
C PHE A 112 19.47 3.91 41.47
N TRP A 113 18.98 3.42 42.62
CA TRP A 113 17.74 2.66 42.70
C TRP A 113 16.56 3.53 42.29
N GLU A 114 16.07 3.32 41.08
CA GLU A 114 14.83 3.90 40.57
C GLU A 114 13.85 2.76 40.28
N MET A 115 12.56 2.97 40.59
CA MET A 115 11.51 2.06 40.18
C MET A 115 11.04 2.48 38.79
N GLU A 116 11.08 1.56 37.83
CA GLU A 116 10.65 1.79 36.44
C GLU A 116 9.23 2.37 36.37
N ASP A 117 8.97 3.25 35.39
CA ASP A 117 7.62 3.72 35.08
C ASP A 117 6.79 2.58 34.49
N ALA A 118 5.72 2.18 35.19
CA ALA A 118 4.80 1.12 34.77
C ALA A 118 4.04 1.43 33.46
N ARG A 119 4.20 2.63 32.87
CA ARG A 119 3.71 2.92 31.51
C ARG A 119 4.38 2.06 30.44
N VAL A 120 5.59 1.57 30.67
CA VAL A 120 6.28 0.65 29.77
C VAL A 120 6.71 -0.58 30.55
N ASP A 121 5.99 -1.68 30.34
CA ASP A 121 6.31 -2.98 30.93
C ASP A 121 6.64 -3.97 29.83
N LEU A 122 7.95 -4.11 29.56
CA LEU A 122 8.46 -5.05 28.55
C LEU A 122 8.30 -6.52 28.99
N GLY A 123 8.07 -6.78 30.28
CA GLY A 123 7.91 -8.13 30.84
C GLY A 123 6.50 -8.69 30.73
N SER A 124 5.47 -7.84 30.60
CA SER A 124 4.07 -8.26 30.42
C SER A 124 3.62 -8.34 28.96
N VAL A 125 4.54 -8.12 28.02
CA VAL A 125 4.23 -8.24 26.60
C VAL A 125 3.89 -9.70 26.31
N ASP A 126 2.67 -9.96 25.81
CA ASP A 126 2.30 -11.29 25.31
C ASP A 126 3.11 -11.57 24.04
N VAL A 127 3.82 -12.70 23.98
CA VAL A 127 4.72 -13.02 22.86
C VAL A 127 4.42 -14.41 22.35
N SER A 128 4.06 -14.50 21.07
CA SER A 128 3.94 -15.78 20.36
C SER A 128 5.31 -16.28 19.90
N THR A 129 5.43 -17.58 19.61
CA THR A 129 6.66 -18.19 19.05
C THR A 129 7.07 -17.60 17.71
N LEU A 130 6.14 -16.95 17.00
CA LEU A 130 6.38 -16.31 15.70
C LEU A 130 6.71 -14.81 15.82
N ASP A 131 6.66 -14.22 17.02
CA ASP A 131 6.85 -12.78 17.24
C ASP A 131 8.33 -12.39 17.33
N THR A 132 9.12 -12.78 16.33
CA THR A 132 10.59 -12.59 16.32
C THR A 132 10.99 -11.12 16.51
N GLY A 133 10.30 -10.18 15.85
CA GLY A 133 10.59 -8.75 16.00
C GLY A 133 10.38 -8.22 17.42
N ARG A 134 9.32 -8.69 18.10
CA ARG A 134 9.02 -8.34 19.49
C ARG A 134 10.06 -8.94 20.43
N LEU A 135 10.45 -10.20 20.21
CA LEU A 135 11.53 -10.86 20.95
C LEU A 135 12.87 -10.11 20.80
N LEU A 136 13.21 -9.69 19.58
CA LEU A 136 14.42 -8.89 19.31
C LEU A 136 14.39 -7.56 20.06
N LEU A 137 13.26 -6.84 20.04
CA LEU A 137 13.10 -5.58 20.76
C LEU A 137 13.23 -5.78 22.28
N ILE A 138 12.56 -6.79 22.84
CA ILE A 138 12.65 -7.11 24.27
C ILE A 138 14.09 -7.48 24.64
N SER A 139 14.76 -8.32 23.84
CA SER A 139 16.15 -8.72 24.06
C SER A 139 17.10 -7.52 23.98
N PHE A 140 16.94 -6.65 22.99
CA PHE A 140 17.69 -5.41 22.89
C PHE A 140 17.49 -4.57 24.15
N ALA A 141 16.24 -4.35 24.53
CA ALA A 141 15.89 -3.43 25.60
C ALA A 141 16.30 -3.93 27.00
N THR A 142 16.37 -5.24 27.21
CA THR A 142 16.68 -5.85 28.51
C THR A 142 18.16 -6.26 28.68
N VAL A 143 18.87 -6.55 27.59
CA VAL A 143 20.24 -7.09 27.64
C VAL A 143 21.27 -6.15 27.05
N TYR A 144 20.95 -5.40 25.99
CA TYR A 144 21.95 -4.71 25.17
C TYR A 144 21.80 -3.18 25.13
N GLY A 145 20.68 -2.62 25.55
CA GLY A 145 20.35 -1.21 25.30
C GLY A 145 21.29 -0.19 25.93
N ASN A 146 22.07 -0.57 26.94
CA ASN A 146 23.02 0.31 27.65
C ASN A 146 24.35 0.54 26.91
N ASP A 147 24.69 -0.29 25.91
CA ASP A 147 25.97 -0.20 25.19
C ASP A 147 25.82 0.41 23.77
N TRP A 148 24.70 1.09 23.52
CA TRP A 148 24.39 1.69 22.22
C TRP A 148 24.51 3.21 22.25
N PHE A 149 25.16 3.72 21.20
CA PHE A 149 25.39 5.15 20.99
C PHE A 149 24.74 5.61 19.70
N LEU A 150 24.27 6.86 19.70
CA LEU A 150 23.68 7.53 18.55
C LEU A 150 24.53 8.76 18.20
N THR A 151 24.90 8.87 16.94
CA THR A 151 25.54 10.05 16.36
C THR A 151 24.68 10.54 15.19
N PRO A 152 24.03 11.70 15.30
CA PRO A 152 23.24 12.24 14.19
C PRO A 152 24.16 12.65 13.05
N LEU A 153 23.76 12.36 11.82
CA LEU A 153 24.51 12.70 10.61
C LEU A 153 23.62 13.52 9.68
N GLU A 154 24.03 14.75 9.36
CA GLU A 154 23.32 15.58 8.40
C GLU A 154 23.77 15.24 6.97
N VAL A 155 22.85 14.75 6.14
CA VAL A 155 23.11 14.40 4.74
C VAL A 155 22.07 15.02 3.82
N PRO A 156 22.41 15.32 2.55
CA PRO A 156 21.43 15.83 1.59
C PRO A 156 20.28 14.86 1.35
N THR A 157 19.07 15.39 1.16
CA THR A 157 17.93 14.60 0.67
C THR A 157 18.17 14.13 -0.78
N GLY A 158 17.68 12.95 -1.14
CA GLY A 158 17.91 12.35 -2.45
C GLY A 158 19.34 11.84 -2.63
N SER A 159 20.01 11.45 -1.54
CA SER A 159 21.38 10.96 -1.56
C SER A 159 21.48 9.53 -1.03
N LEU A 160 22.45 8.79 -1.57
CA LEU A 160 22.96 7.55 -1.01
C LEU A 160 24.33 7.88 -0.39
N THR A 161 24.39 7.91 0.93
CA THR A 161 25.59 8.27 1.69
C THR A 161 26.27 7.02 2.21
N VAL A 162 27.52 6.79 1.81
CA VAL A 162 28.31 5.65 2.27
C VAL A 162 29.37 6.14 3.26
N LEU A 163 29.43 5.51 4.44
CA LEU A 163 30.45 5.81 5.44
C LEU A 163 31.74 5.05 5.12
N ASP A 164 32.82 5.77 4.78
CA ASP A 164 34.14 5.16 4.53
C ASP A 164 34.80 4.70 5.84
N ARG A 165 34.79 5.56 6.87
CA ARG A 165 35.48 5.32 8.13
C ARG A 165 34.74 5.93 9.31
N LEU A 166 34.70 5.19 10.41
CA LEU A 166 34.28 5.69 11.71
C LEU A 166 35.45 5.57 12.69
N LEU A 167 35.91 6.70 13.21
CA LEU A 167 36.96 6.76 14.22
C LEU A 167 36.37 7.20 15.55
N VAL A 168 36.55 6.38 16.59
CA VAL A 168 36.14 6.73 17.94
C VAL A 168 37.37 7.08 18.76
N ARG A 169 37.38 8.29 19.32
CA ARG A 169 38.42 8.74 20.24
C ARG A 169 38.01 8.41 21.67
N ASP A 170 38.84 7.64 22.36
CA ASP A 170 38.61 7.31 23.78
C ASP A 170 39.07 8.44 24.73
N VAL A 171 38.78 8.27 26.02
CA VAL A 171 39.14 9.23 27.08
C VAL A 171 40.65 9.37 27.30
N PHE A 172 41.46 8.44 26.79
CA PHE A 172 42.92 8.49 26.82
C PHE A 172 43.51 9.14 25.56
N GLY A 173 42.66 9.58 24.62
CA GLY A 173 43.07 10.20 23.36
C GLY A 173 43.48 9.20 22.28
N ARG A 174 43.25 7.91 22.48
CA ARG A 174 43.51 6.87 21.48
C ARG A 174 42.36 6.83 20.47
N HIS A 175 42.69 6.64 19.19
CA HIS A 175 41.70 6.48 18.13
C HIS A 175 41.52 5.00 17.82
N HIS A 176 40.26 4.58 17.76
CA HIS A 176 39.85 3.23 17.40
C HIS A 176 39.09 3.29 16.09
N LEU A 177 39.53 2.50 15.10
CA LEU A 177 38.78 2.32 13.86
C LEU A 177 37.64 1.34 14.14
N VAL A 178 36.40 1.83 14.04
CA VAL A 178 35.20 1.03 14.24
C VAL A 178 34.71 0.55 12.87
N GLY A 179 34.61 -0.77 12.72
CA GLY A 179 34.05 -1.40 11.54
C GLY A 179 32.52 -1.42 11.58
N ARG A 180 31.90 -1.57 10.40
CA ARG A 180 30.46 -1.79 10.26
C ARG A 180 30.03 -3.05 11.02
N ALA A 181 28.92 -2.97 11.74
CA ALA A 181 28.27 -4.14 12.32
C ALA A 181 27.80 -5.12 11.22
N GLY A 182 27.89 -6.42 11.48
CA GLY A 182 27.52 -7.46 10.50
C GLY A 182 28.55 -7.69 9.38
N ARG A 183 29.72 -7.02 9.40
CA ARG A 183 30.78 -7.28 8.42
C ARG A 183 31.23 -8.75 8.38
N ASP A 184 31.28 -9.39 9.54
CA ASP A 184 31.71 -10.79 9.67
C ASP A 184 30.58 -11.80 9.39
N ASP A 185 29.33 -11.34 9.30
CA ASP A 185 28.16 -12.12 8.91
C ASP A 185 27.26 -11.30 7.98
N PRO A 186 27.67 -11.10 6.71
CA PRO A 186 26.91 -10.29 5.76
C PRO A 186 25.53 -10.87 5.44
N SER A 187 25.27 -12.14 5.78
CA SER A 187 23.96 -12.76 5.59
C SER A 187 22.91 -12.25 6.57
N TRP A 188 23.35 -11.60 7.66
CA TRP A 188 22.47 -11.04 8.67
C TRP A 188 22.81 -9.57 8.94
N SER A 189 22.00 -8.68 8.39
CA SER A 189 22.09 -7.24 8.63
C SER A 189 20.70 -6.62 8.78
N MET A 190 20.60 -5.60 9.62
CA MET A 190 19.39 -4.78 9.76
C MET A 190 19.72 -3.33 9.46
N PHE A 191 18.71 -2.55 9.07
CA PHE A 191 18.82 -1.12 8.80
C PHE A 191 19.80 -0.75 7.67
N SER A 192 19.92 -1.62 6.67
CA SER A 192 20.66 -1.38 5.43
C SER A 192 19.89 -1.93 4.25
N LEU A 193 20.18 -1.41 3.05
CA LEU A 193 19.65 -1.95 1.80
C LEU A 193 20.19 -3.38 1.61
N HIS A 194 19.32 -4.33 1.26
CA HIS A 194 19.79 -5.66 0.89
C HIS A 194 20.53 -5.61 -0.45
N SER A 195 21.53 -6.47 -0.62
CA SER A 195 22.25 -6.65 -1.87
C SER A 195 22.71 -8.11 -1.99
N PRO A 196 22.53 -8.75 -3.15
CA PRO A 196 23.12 -10.06 -3.43
C PRO A 196 24.65 -10.06 -3.40
N ASP A 197 25.27 -8.90 -3.65
CA ASP A 197 26.70 -8.65 -3.45
C ASP A 197 26.91 -7.91 -2.11
N PRO A 198 27.44 -8.57 -1.06
CA PRO A 198 27.67 -7.96 0.25
C PRO A 198 28.65 -6.78 0.23
N ASP A 199 29.57 -6.75 -0.73
CA ASP A 199 30.58 -5.71 -0.86
C ASP A 199 30.09 -4.51 -1.68
N HIS A 200 28.84 -4.58 -2.18
CA HIS A 200 28.23 -3.49 -2.93
C HIS A 200 28.15 -2.21 -2.07
N PRO A 201 28.62 -1.04 -2.55
CA PRO A 201 28.66 0.19 -1.74
C PRO A 201 27.31 0.61 -1.17
N ALA A 202 26.22 0.37 -1.89
CA ALA A 202 24.86 0.70 -1.41
C ALA A 202 24.40 -0.21 -0.25
N ALA A 203 24.95 -1.41 -0.11
CA ALA A 203 24.57 -2.35 0.95
C ALA A 203 24.98 -1.86 2.34
N SER A 204 25.83 -0.83 2.43
CA SER A 204 26.21 -0.13 3.67
C SER A 204 25.81 1.34 3.66
N GLY A 205 25.07 1.78 2.64
CA GLY A 205 24.71 3.17 2.44
C GLY A 205 23.45 3.58 3.21
N LEU A 206 23.46 4.80 3.73
CA LEU A 206 22.29 5.51 4.21
C LEU A 206 21.59 6.15 3.01
N LEU A 207 20.43 5.60 2.63
CA LEU A 207 19.58 6.19 1.59
C LEU A 207 18.59 7.17 2.23
N VAL A 208 18.68 8.44 1.86
CA VAL A 208 17.67 9.45 2.22
C VAL A 208 16.88 9.79 0.97
N LEU A 209 15.68 9.24 0.87
CA LEU A 209 14.82 9.49 -0.27
C LEU A 209 14.20 10.89 -0.22
N PRO A 210 13.93 11.51 -1.38
CA PRO A 210 13.18 12.76 -1.46
C PRO A 210 11.67 12.47 -1.44
N THR A 211 11.17 11.88 -0.35
CA THR A 211 9.77 11.43 -0.25
C THR A 211 8.86 12.56 0.23
N GLU A 212 7.79 12.81 -0.54
CA GLU A 212 6.70 13.72 -0.17
C GLU A 212 5.38 12.97 -0.36
N ARG A 213 4.55 12.92 0.68
CA ARG A 213 3.26 12.23 0.61
C ARG A 213 2.23 13.04 -0.16
N GLY A 214 2.39 14.36 -0.23
CA GLY A 214 1.49 15.26 -0.93
C GLY A 214 0.13 15.40 -0.27
N GLN A 215 -0.64 16.37 -0.75
CA GLN A 215 -2.01 16.57 -0.32
C GLN A 215 -2.93 15.62 -1.09
N VAL A 216 -3.63 14.78 -0.34
CA VAL A 216 -4.57 13.79 -0.87
C VAL A 216 -5.96 14.42 -1.01
N GLY A 217 -6.56 14.27 -2.20
CA GLY A 217 -7.93 14.72 -2.47
C GLY A 217 -9.00 13.66 -2.20
N GLU A 218 -10.21 13.92 -2.69
CA GLU A 218 -11.35 13.02 -2.53
C GLU A 218 -11.13 11.66 -3.22
N VAL A 219 -11.77 10.62 -2.69
CA VAL A 219 -11.70 9.27 -3.26
C VAL A 219 -12.40 9.25 -4.61
N LEU A 220 -11.66 8.86 -5.66
CA LEU A 220 -12.20 8.65 -7.00
C LEU A 220 -12.82 7.27 -7.15
N GLU A 221 -12.28 6.27 -6.45
CA GLU A 221 -12.73 4.89 -6.50
C GLU A 221 -12.33 4.15 -5.22
N GLN A 222 -13.18 3.26 -4.73
CA GLN A 222 -12.87 2.37 -3.61
C GLN A 222 -13.49 0.99 -3.82
N VAL A 223 -12.65 -0.02 -3.69
CA VAL A 223 -13.01 -1.43 -3.75
C VAL A 223 -12.49 -2.11 -2.49
N THR A 224 -13.30 -3.00 -1.92
CA THR A 224 -12.90 -3.88 -0.83
C THR A 224 -12.86 -5.31 -1.35
N LEU A 225 -11.78 -6.03 -1.08
CA LEU A 225 -11.68 -7.47 -1.30
C LEU A 225 -11.90 -8.17 0.04
N SER A 226 -12.87 -9.07 0.10
CA SER A 226 -13.21 -9.80 1.33
C SER A 226 -13.43 -11.27 1.05
N ARG A 227 -12.83 -12.14 1.86
CA ARG A 227 -13.03 -13.59 1.76
C ARG A 227 -14.36 -13.99 2.38
N ASP A 228 -15.02 -14.93 1.73
CA ASP A 228 -16.18 -15.67 2.24
C ASP A 228 -15.77 -17.12 2.40
N GLU A 229 -15.40 -17.48 3.63
CA GLU A 229 -14.89 -18.82 3.99
C GLU A 229 -15.98 -19.90 3.89
N LEU A 230 -17.27 -19.54 4.05
CA LEU A 230 -18.37 -20.49 3.91
C LEU A 230 -18.63 -20.84 2.44
N ALA A 231 -18.53 -19.84 1.57
CA ALA A 231 -18.74 -20.00 0.13
C ALA A 231 -17.46 -20.34 -0.65
N ASN A 232 -16.30 -20.44 0.02
CA ASN A 232 -14.98 -20.55 -0.63
C ASN A 232 -14.82 -19.57 -1.80
N THR A 233 -15.31 -18.34 -1.62
CA THR A 233 -15.38 -17.31 -2.65
C THR A 233 -14.72 -16.04 -2.14
N LEU A 234 -14.13 -15.26 -3.04
CA LEU A 234 -13.68 -13.92 -2.74
C LEU A 234 -14.65 -12.91 -3.35
N TRP A 235 -15.00 -11.87 -2.61
CA TRP A 235 -15.85 -10.79 -3.10
C TRP A 235 -15.02 -9.53 -3.35
N ALA A 236 -15.14 -8.95 -4.55
CA ALA A 236 -14.78 -7.57 -4.79
C ALA A 236 -16.02 -6.69 -4.65
N VAL A 237 -16.06 -5.86 -3.61
CA VAL A 237 -17.16 -4.95 -3.31
C VAL A 237 -16.77 -3.56 -3.75
N GLN A 238 -17.37 -3.05 -4.82
CA GLN A 238 -17.18 -1.67 -5.24
C GLN A 238 -18.05 -0.76 -4.40
N HIS A 239 -17.45 0.08 -3.56
CA HIS A 239 -18.19 1.04 -2.75
C HIS A 239 -18.53 2.31 -3.54
N ARG A 240 -17.54 2.83 -4.27
CA ARG A 240 -17.67 4.08 -5.02
C ARG A 240 -16.77 4.08 -6.23
N TYR A 241 -17.20 4.80 -7.26
CA TYR A 241 -16.42 5.08 -8.47
C TYR A 241 -16.79 6.44 -9.03
N THR A 242 -15.90 7.02 -9.81
CA THR A 242 -16.17 8.25 -10.55
C THR A 242 -16.59 7.92 -11.97
N ASP A 243 -17.77 8.37 -12.37
CA ASP A 243 -18.32 8.08 -13.68
C ASP A 243 -17.66 8.92 -14.80
N GLY A 244 -18.11 8.70 -16.04
CA GLY A 244 -17.60 9.43 -17.20
C GLY A 244 -17.95 10.92 -17.28
N ARG A 245 -18.79 11.42 -16.38
CA ARG A 245 -19.09 12.85 -16.22
C ARG A 245 -18.21 13.47 -15.14
N GLY A 246 -17.55 12.65 -14.32
CA GLY A 246 -16.77 13.06 -13.18
C GLY A 246 -17.60 13.16 -11.90
N GLU A 247 -18.77 12.51 -11.86
CA GLU A 247 -19.61 12.43 -10.67
C GLU A 247 -19.19 11.22 -9.82
N LEU A 248 -19.02 11.43 -8.52
CA LEU A 248 -18.74 10.34 -7.59
C LEU A 248 -20.05 9.60 -7.27
N ILE A 249 -20.12 8.33 -7.63
CA ILE A 249 -21.27 7.48 -7.40
C ILE A 249 -20.99 6.55 -6.23
N ASP A 250 -21.81 6.65 -5.18
CA ASP A 250 -21.89 5.63 -4.15
C ASP A 250 -22.79 4.48 -4.64
N ARG A 251 -22.20 3.28 -4.74
CA ARG A 251 -22.89 2.11 -5.30
C ARG A 251 -24.02 1.62 -4.40
N ARG A 252 -23.85 1.69 -3.07
CA ARG A 252 -24.86 1.24 -2.11
C ARG A 252 -26.08 2.16 -2.15
N ASP A 253 -25.86 3.46 -2.18
CA ASP A 253 -26.94 4.44 -2.29
C ASP A 253 -27.67 4.33 -3.63
N ARG A 254 -26.93 4.16 -4.74
CA ARG A 254 -27.52 3.93 -6.07
C ARG A 254 -28.38 2.67 -6.07
N TRP A 255 -27.85 1.58 -5.50
CA TRP A 255 -28.59 0.33 -5.37
C TRP A 255 -29.87 0.51 -4.56
N ALA A 256 -29.79 1.13 -3.37
CA ALA A 256 -30.95 1.37 -2.50
C ALA A 256 -32.04 2.22 -3.16
N ARG A 257 -31.69 3.14 -4.06
CA ARG A 257 -32.66 3.96 -4.82
C ARG A 257 -33.29 3.23 -6.01
N THR A 258 -32.59 2.23 -6.55
CA THR A 258 -33.00 1.54 -7.78
C THR A 258 -33.69 0.20 -7.50
N ALA A 259 -33.31 -0.47 -6.41
CA ALA A 259 -33.94 -1.69 -5.95
C ALA A 259 -35.41 -1.41 -5.65
N ALA A 260 -36.31 -2.03 -6.41
CA ALA A 260 -37.73 -1.97 -6.12
C ALA A 260 -37.95 -2.59 -4.73
N PRO A 261 -38.73 -1.95 -3.84
CA PRO A 261 -39.14 -2.59 -2.59
C PRO A 261 -39.84 -3.90 -2.96
N GLU A 262 -39.41 -5.03 -2.38
CA GLU A 262 -40.14 -6.27 -2.57
C GLU A 262 -41.55 -6.09 -1.99
N PRO A 263 -42.62 -6.41 -2.76
CA PRO A 263 -43.97 -6.28 -2.27
C PRO A 263 -44.21 -7.26 -1.13
N VAL A 264 -44.30 -6.74 0.10
CA VAL A 264 -44.72 -7.53 1.27
C VAL A 264 -46.23 -7.74 1.15
N THR A 265 -46.65 -8.98 0.90
CA THR A 265 -48.08 -9.33 0.90
C THR A 265 -48.53 -9.53 2.35
N ALA A 266 -49.00 -8.46 2.98
CA ALA A 266 -49.51 -8.51 4.35
C ALA A 266 -50.68 -9.52 4.46
N GLY A 267 -50.57 -10.49 5.37
CA GLY A 267 -51.59 -11.51 5.62
C GLY A 267 -51.57 -12.73 4.69
N GLY A 268 -50.58 -12.87 3.80
CA GLY A 268 -50.35 -14.09 3.00
C GLY A 268 -49.56 -15.16 3.76
N PRO A 269 -49.50 -16.42 3.29
CA PRO A 269 -48.57 -17.42 3.81
C PRO A 269 -47.11 -17.01 3.56
N PRO A 270 -46.15 -17.45 4.38
CA PRO A 270 -44.74 -17.11 4.20
C PRO A 270 -44.25 -17.61 2.84
N ALA A 271 -43.54 -16.73 2.14
CA ALA A 271 -43.00 -17.04 0.81
C ALA A 271 -41.62 -17.69 0.94
N TYR A 272 -41.40 -18.79 0.23
CA TYR A 272 -40.08 -19.38 0.13
C TYR A 272 -39.22 -18.56 -0.83
N GLY A 273 -38.12 -18.01 -0.32
CA GLY A 273 -37.09 -17.34 -1.11
C GLY A 273 -35.95 -18.30 -1.39
N VAL A 274 -35.84 -18.78 -2.63
CA VAL A 274 -34.74 -19.66 -3.06
C VAL A 274 -33.37 -18.98 -2.84
N GLN A 275 -33.30 -17.67 -3.06
CA GLN A 275 -32.07 -16.90 -2.94
C GLN A 275 -32.39 -15.44 -2.58
N THR A 276 -31.56 -14.81 -1.75
CA THR A 276 -31.58 -13.36 -1.55
C THR A 276 -30.87 -12.65 -2.70
N LEU A 277 -31.27 -11.40 -2.97
CA LEU A 277 -30.67 -10.66 -4.06
C LEU A 277 -29.37 -10.00 -3.60
N VAL A 278 -28.26 -10.38 -4.24
CA VAL A 278 -26.95 -9.80 -4.00
C VAL A 278 -26.90 -8.42 -4.66
N PRO A 279 -26.47 -7.36 -3.93
CA PRO A 279 -26.36 -6.03 -4.52
C PRO A 279 -25.43 -6.03 -5.75
N ASP A 280 -25.77 -5.23 -6.76
CA ASP A 280 -25.09 -5.22 -8.07
C ASP A 280 -23.62 -4.76 -8.02
N ASN A 281 -23.17 -4.28 -6.86
CA ASN A 281 -21.82 -3.81 -6.58
C ASN A 281 -20.91 -4.86 -5.92
N TRP A 282 -21.39 -6.08 -5.75
CA TRP A 282 -20.62 -7.24 -5.30
C TRP A 282 -20.27 -8.12 -6.49
N PHE A 283 -18.97 -8.28 -6.72
CA PHE A 283 -18.43 -9.01 -7.84
C PHE A 283 -17.73 -10.29 -7.33
N PRO A 284 -18.22 -11.48 -7.71
CA PRO A 284 -17.63 -12.72 -7.23
C PRO A 284 -16.33 -13.03 -7.97
N LEU A 285 -15.31 -13.40 -7.20
CA LEU A 285 -14.10 -14.05 -7.68
C LEU A 285 -14.09 -15.49 -7.16
N VAL A 286 -14.10 -16.45 -8.09
CA VAL A 286 -14.19 -17.89 -7.77
C VAL A 286 -12.82 -18.55 -7.82
N PRO A 287 -12.56 -19.55 -6.97
CA PRO A 287 -11.27 -20.22 -6.92
C PRO A 287 -10.98 -20.97 -8.22
N GLU A 288 -9.75 -20.85 -8.68
CA GLU A 288 -9.16 -21.53 -9.84
C GLU A 288 -7.81 -22.09 -9.40
N GLU A 289 -7.66 -23.42 -9.45
CA GLU A 289 -6.38 -24.06 -9.16
C GLU A 289 -5.43 -23.84 -10.34
N VAL A 290 -4.30 -23.18 -10.09
CA VAL A 290 -3.27 -22.94 -11.12
C VAL A 290 -2.30 -24.13 -11.18
N ARG A 291 -1.93 -24.66 -10.02
CA ARG A 291 -1.16 -25.89 -9.81
C ARG A 291 -1.40 -26.38 -8.38
N THR A 292 -0.89 -27.58 -8.07
CA THR A 292 -1.02 -28.17 -6.72
C THR A 292 -0.64 -27.17 -5.63
N ALA A 293 -1.59 -26.92 -4.72
CA ALA A 293 -1.48 -26.00 -3.59
C ALA A 293 -1.27 -24.51 -3.96
N MET A 294 -1.64 -24.09 -5.17
CA MET A 294 -1.64 -22.69 -5.58
C MET A 294 -2.99 -22.31 -6.18
N ILE A 295 -3.79 -21.57 -5.42
CA ILE A 295 -5.12 -21.12 -5.79
C ILE A 295 -5.07 -19.63 -6.14
N ARG A 296 -5.78 -19.25 -7.20
CA ARG A 296 -6.14 -17.85 -7.47
C ARG A 296 -7.65 -17.71 -7.52
N PHE A 297 -8.17 -16.53 -7.22
CA PHE A 297 -9.58 -16.20 -7.39
C PHE A 297 -9.76 -15.39 -8.66
N ARG A 298 -10.62 -15.84 -9.59
CA ARG A 298 -10.88 -15.18 -10.86
C ARG A 298 -12.28 -14.55 -10.88
N LEU A 299 -12.36 -13.30 -11.32
CA LEU A 299 -13.60 -12.58 -11.52
C LEU A 299 -14.53 -13.31 -12.50
N VAL A 300 -15.76 -13.55 -12.07
CA VAL A 300 -16.83 -14.11 -12.91
C VAL A 300 -18.05 -13.18 -12.91
N GLY A 301 -18.79 -13.20 -14.01
CA GLY A 301 -20.02 -12.41 -14.13
C GLY A 301 -21.13 -13.00 -13.27
N LEU A 302 -21.76 -12.18 -12.45
CA LEU A 302 -22.99 -12.56 -11.76
C LEU A 302 -24.17 -12.39 -12.73
N THR A 303 -24.79 -13.50 -13.15
CA THR A 303 -25.98 -13.48 -14.01
C THR A 303 -27.24 -13.68 -13.18
N GLY A 304 -28.17 -12.74 -13.24
CA GLY A 304 -29.48 -12.85 -12.58
C GLY A 304 -30.56 -12.04 -13.31
N PRO A 305 -31.86 -12.37 -13.15
CA PRO A 305 -32.94 -11.60 -13.76
C PRO A 305 -32.91 -10.14 -13.31
N GLY A 306 -32.73 -9.21 -14.24
CA GLY A 306 -32.70 -7.76 -13.95
C GLY A 306 -31.42 -7.24 -13.30
N VAL A 307 -30.39 -8.08 -13.14
CA VAL A 307 -29.10 -7.68 -12.56
C VAL A 307 -28.07 -7.53 -13.68
N ASP A 308 -27.65 -6.29 -13.98
CA ASP A 308 -26.48 -6.00 -14.81
C ASP A 308 -25.32 -5.61 -13.90
N SER A 309 -24.67 -6.63 -13.30
CA SER A 309 -23.52 -6.44 -12.40
C SER A 309 -22.24 -6.30 -13.24
N ARG A 310 -22.00 -5.08 -13.74
CA ARG A 310 -20.75 -4.72 -14.41
C ARG A 310 -19.92 -3.82 -13.49
N PRO A 311 -18.62 -4.12 -13.30
CA PRO A 311 -17.74 -3.19 -12.62
C PRO A 311 -17.59 -1.91 -13.45
N GLU A 312 -17.70 -0.78 -12.77
CA GLU A 312 -17.40 0.54 -13.33
C GLU A 312 -16.02 1.01 -12.82
N GLY A 313 -15.48 2.11 -13.33
CA GLY A 313 -14.17 2.60 -12.86
C GLY A 313 -12.98 1.81 -13.42
N LEU A 314 -11.87 1.77 -12.68
CA LEU A 314 -10.58 1.28 -13.16
C LEU A 314 -9.90 0.23 -12.25
N LEU A 315 -10.38 0.01 -11.02
CA LEU A 315 -9.75 -0.96 -10.11
C LEU A 315 -10.18 -2.39 -10.41
N ILE A 316 -11.44 -2.62 -10.81
CA ILE A 316 -11.91 -3.96 -11.19
C ILE A 316 -11.89 -4.07 -12.71
N THR A 317 -10.82 -4.63 -13.25
CA THR A 317 -10.63 -4.78 -14.69
C THR A 317 -11.28 -6.06 -15.24
N PRO A 318 -11.68 -6.08 -16.52
CA PRO A 318 -12.10 -7.32 -17.16
C PRO A 318 -10.99 -8.37 -17.12
N GLY A 319 -11.32 -9.59 -16.67
CA GLY A 319 -10.34 -10.67 -16.53
C GLY A 319 -9.50 -10.60 -15.26
N LEU A 320 -9.84 -9.73 -14.31
CA LEU A 320 -9.24 -9.68 -12.98
C LEU A 320 -9.19 -11.08 -12.35
N TRP A 321 -8.04 -11.37 -11.77
CA TRP A 321 -7.80 -12.50 -10.87
C TRP A 321 -6.82 -12.05 -9.80
N VAL A 322 -6.82 -12.69 -8.64
CA VAL A 322 -5.90 -12.42 -7.53
C VAL A 322 -5.43 -13.71 -6.90
N TYR A 323 -4.19 -13.76 -6.41
CA TYR A 323 -3.75 -14.92 -5.62
C TYR A 323 -4.44 -14.95 -4.25
N GLU A 324 -4.55 -16.14 -3.66
CA GLU A 324 -5.17 -16.32 -2.35
C GLU A 324 -4.47 -15.52 -1.25
N GLU A 325 -3.13 -15.50 -1.27
CA GLU A 325 -2.28 -14.78 -0.33
C GLU A 325 -2.43 -13.25 -0.39
N GLU A 326 -2.93 -12.72 -1.50
CA GLU A 326 -3.11 -11.27 -1.69
C GLU A 326 -4.28 -10.70 -0.89
N VAL A 327 -5.19 -11.56 -0.41
CA VAL A 327 -6.33 -11.15 0.41
C VAL A 327 -6.32 -11.90 1.74
N PRO A 328 -5.79 -11.29 2.82
CA PRO A 328 -5.88 -11.84 4.16
C PRO A 328 -7.33 -11.96 4.64
N ARG A 329 -7.53 -12.63 5.78
CA ARG A 329 -8.86 -12.74 6.42
C ARG A 329 -9.49 -11.39 6.74
N ASP A 330 -8.67 -10.41 7.10
CA ASP A 330 -9.13 -9.05 7.38
C ASP A 330 -9.57 -8.29 6.10
N GLY A 331 -9.37 -8.89 4.93
CA GLY A 331 -9.64 -8.29 3.64
C GLY A 331 -8.63 -7.22 3.25
N VAL A 332 -8.88 -6.58 2.12
CA VAL A 332 -8.03 -5.53 1.55
C VAL A 332 -8.90 -4.39 1.05
N ILE A 333 -8.51 -3.15 1.31
CA ILE A 333 -9.13 -1.96 0.75
C ILE A 333 -8.19 -1.36 -0.29
N VAL A 334 -8.70 -1.19 -1.50
CA VAL A 334 -7.98 -0.54 -2.60
C VAL A 334 -8.68 0.77 -2.93
N THR A 335 -7.93 1.86 -2.95
CA THR A 335 -8.47 3.21 -3.21
C THR A 335 -7.72 3.93 -4.31
N ARG A 336 -8.45 4.74 -5.08
CA ARG A 336 -7.88 5.73 -6.00
C ARG A 336 -8.12 7.13 -5.46
N ARG A 337 -7.05 7.92 -5.33
CA ARG A 337 -7.13 9.32 -4.87
C ARG A 337 -6.22 10.22 -5.71
N PRO A 338 -6.65 11.44 -6.08
CA PRO A 338 -5.75 12.41 -6.67
C PRO A 338 -4.80 12.91 -5.57
N VAL A 339 -3.55 13.12 -5.92
CA VAL A 339 -2.53 13.66 -5.03
C VAL A 339 -1.88 14.86 -5.71
N LEU A 340 -1.64 15.91 -4.94
CA LEU A 340 -0.89 17.08 -5.34
C LEU A 340 0.28 17.27 -4.37
N ALA A 341 1.51 17.23 -4.88
CA ALA A 341 2.70 17.53 -4.10
C ALA A 341 3.44 18.73 -4.68
N ARG A 342 4.18 19.42 -3.81
CA ARG A 342 5.12 20.45 -4.21
C ARG A 342 6.52 19.91 -4.04
N TRP A 343 7.34 20.02 -5.08
CA TRP A 343 8.72 19.57 -5.02
C TRP A 343 9.61 20.59 -4.30
N SER A 344 10.83 20.16 -3.95
CA SER A 344 11.82 20.99 -3.25
C SER A 344 12.26 22.22 -4.06
N ASP A 345 12.15 22.18 -5.40
CA ASP A 345 12.37 23.32 -6.30
C ASP A 345 11.14 24.25 -6.41
N GLY A 346 10.05 23.91 -5.73
CA GLY A 346 8.80 24.66 -5.70
C GLY A 346 7.82 24.33 -6.82
N SER A 347 8.17 23.43 -7.75
CA SER A 347 7.28 22.94 -8.81
C SER A 347 6.13 22.08 -8.27
N TRP A 348 5.05 21.96 -9.04
CA TRP A 348 3.85 21.20 -8.63
C TRP A 348 3.73 19.92 -9.44
N HIS A 349 3.52 18.80 -8.74
CA HIS A 349 3.31 17.48 -9.33
C HIS A 349 1.96 16.95 -8.90
N SER A 350 1.18 16.45 -9.86
CA SER A 350 -0.11 15.80 -9.58
C SER A 350 -0.20 14.45 -10.26
N TRP A 351 -0.78 13.49 -9.54
CA TRP A 351 -0.99 12.12 -10.01
C TRP A 351 -2.20 11.50 -9.33
N VAL A 352 -2.60 10.31 -9.77
CA VAL A 352 -3.61 9.51 -9.09
C VAL A 352 -2.93 8.34 -8.41
N ARG A 353 -2.98 8.32 -7.10
CA ARG A 353 -2.48 7.24 -6.26
C ARG A 353 -3.49 6.11 -6.24
N ARG A 354 -3.03 4.90 -6.54
CA ARG A 354 -3.71 3.64 -6.20
C ARG A 354 -3.06 3.10 -4.95
N GLN A 355 -3.83 2.95 -3.88
CA GLN A 355 -3.33 2.52 -2.58
C GLN A 355 -4.04 1.26 -2.11
N LYS A 356 -3.26 0.24 -1.75
CA LYS A 356 -3.69 -0.97 -1.06
C LYS A 356 -3.47 -0.80 0.44
N ALA A 357 -4.46 -1.17 1.24
CA ALA A 357 -4.39 -1.11 2.69
C ALA A 357 -5.11 -2.33 3.30
N PRO A 358 -4.75 -2.76 4.52
CA PRO A 358 -5.50 -3.78 5.23
C PRO A 358 -6.98 -3.41 5.35
N GLY A 359 -7.85 -4.39 5.21
CA GLY A 359 -9.28 -4.23 5.45
C GLY A 359 -9.64 -4.20 6.93
N THR A 360 -10.94 -4.24 7.23
CA THR A 360 -11.48 -4.20 8.60
C THR A 360 -12.19 -5.50 8.99
N GLY A 361 -11.96 -6.59 8.27
CA GLY A 361 -12.59 -7.88 8.53
C GLY A 361 -13.56 -8.35 7.44
N GLU A 362 -14.23 -9.46 7.76
CA GLU A 362 -15.21 -10.13 6.90
C GLU A 362 -16.37 -9.19 6.53
N SER A 363 -16.77 -9.26 5.26
CA SER A 363 -17.95 -8.57 4.75
C SER A 363 -18.94 -9.61 4.26
N SER A 364 -20.20 -9.53 4.71
CA SER A 364 -21.26 -10.44 4.25
C SER A 364 -22.02 -9.82 3.08
N SER A 365 -22.13 -10.56 1.99
CA SER A 365 -22.92 -10.18 0.80
C SER A 365 -24.43 -10.16 1.06
N GLY A 366 -24.86 -10.72 2.20
CA GLY A 366 -26.27 -11.01 2.48
C GLY A 366 -26.83 -12.14 1.62
N LEU A 367 -25.99 -12.85 0.85
CA LEU A 367 -26.38 -14.02 0.09
C LEU A 367 -26.81 -15.14 1.05
N ALA A 368 -28.06 -15.53 0.95
CA ALA A 368 -28.63 -16.65 1.66
C ALA A 368 -29.49 -17.45 0.69
N PHE A 369 -29.45 -18.77 0.82
CA PHE A 369 -30.28 -19.70 0.08
C PHE A 369 -31.38 -20.22 1.00
N ASP A 370 -32.48 -20.67 0.39
CA ASP A 370 -33.53 -21.41 1.09
C ASP A 370 -34.11 -20.66 2.31
N THR A 371 -34.39 -19.37 2.11
CA THR A 371 -34.92 -18.48 3.15
C THR A 371 -36.44 -18.52 3.21
N VAL A 372 -37.00 -18.36 4.41
CA VAL A 372 -38.44 -18.14 4.60
C VAL A 372 -38.68 -16.65 4.78
N ARG A 373 -39.42 -16.04 3.85
CA ARG A 373 -39.73 -14.61 3.90
C ARG A 373 -40.86 -14.37 4.91
N PRO A 374 -40.65 -13.50 5.92
CA PRO A 374 -41.65 -13.23 6.93
C PRO A 374 -42.87 -12.51 6.33
N THR A 375 -44.05 -12.81 6.87
CA THR A 375 -45.35 -12.29 6.44
C THR A 375 -45.73 -10.96 7.12
N GLU A 376 -44.97 -10.59 8.16
CA GLU A 376 -45.07 -9.34 8.90
C GLU A 376 -43.66 -8.76 9.09
N PRO A 377 -43.49 -7.42 9.12
CA PRO A 377 -42.22 -6.82 9.49
C PRO A 377 -41.86 -7.20 10.93
N TRP A 378 -40.58 -7.49 11.19
CA TRP A 378 -40.08 -7.77 12.54
C TRP A 378 -40.42 -6.61 13.49
N PRO A 379 -40.92 -6.87 14.71
CA PRO A 379 -41.11 -5.82 15.69
C PRO A 379 -39.76 -5.17 16.00
N SER A 380 -39.73 -3.84 15.89
CA SER A 380 -38.57 -2.97 16.11
C SER A 380 -37.97 -3.08 17.50
#